data_AF-A0A7K1DZ01-F1
#
_entry.id   AF-A0A7K1DZ01-F1
#
_cell.length_a   1.000
_cell.length_b   1.000
_cell.length_c   1.000
_cell.angle_alpha   90.00
_cell.angle_beta   90.00
_cell.angle_gamma   90.00
#
_symmetry.space_group_name_H-M   'P 1'
#
loop_
_entity.id
_entity.type
_entity.pdbx_description
1 polymer ?
#
loop_
_entity_poly.entity_id
_entity_poly.type
_entity_poly.pdbx_seq_one_letter_code
_entity_poly.pdbx_strand_id
1 'polypeptide(L)'
;MNTGNFSDATIMVAGTPRTDILSHFSHFMSEYFVDIALWCHDNPGRHIVVQDCGQCNPWFELLESVATVTILAPSKVSDLAKSFPDNVWAGRGKDEFASKKVGPKLRRFAELLSTEVDPHKGHPRVFALRTSDPQFYPPNSWIRRIDNEKGLARVLKTLFSFESVEFFDTSPRDAIEIMSSCTLFVAQRGAALMNLMFMPEGSTVVEIYPRDFQASGPRIDRYRRTCAALGFRFVRIYQRSRTSAVSPIRLALVVMWIRLSSPFAKPASWPTKI
;
A
#
# COMPACT_ATOMS: atom_id res chain seq x y z
N MET A 1 31.54 7.91 -18.04
CA MET A 1 30.33 7.09 -17.77
C MET A 1 29.74 6.74 -19.11
N ASN A 2 29.54 5.46 -19.40
CA ASN A 2 28.90 5.02 -20.63
C ASN A 2 27.49 5.60 -20.65
N THR A 3 27.22 6.58 -21.51
CA THR A 3 25.87 7.05 -21.79
C THR A 3 25.21 5.92 -22.55
N GLY A 4 24.60 4.97 -21.84
CA GLY A 4 23.81 3.91 -22.45
C GLY A 4 22.85 4.51 -23.48
N ASN A 5 22.59 3.79 -24.56
CA ASN A 5 21.69 4.28 -25.59
C ASN A 5 20.26 4.37 -25.01
N PHE A 6 19.81 5.57 -24.65
CA PHE A 6 18.47 5.83 -24.13
C PHE A 6 17.49 6.34 -25.20
N SER A 7 17.89 6.33 -26.49
CA SER A 7 17.04 6.81 -27.59
C SER A 7 15.70 6.10 -27.66
N ASP A 8 15.67 4.84 -27.23
CA ASP A 8 14.51 3.95 -27.36
C ASP A 8 13.80 3.73 -26.02
N ALA A 9 14.31 4.35 -24.94
CA ALA A 9 13.77 4.18 -23.60
C ALA A 9 12.60 5.14 -23.34
N THR A 10 11.52 4.64 -22.72
CA THR A 10 10.44 5.50 -22.23
C THR A 10 10.78 6.05 -20.85
N ILE A 11 10.77 7.38 -20.70
CA ILE A 11 11.18 8.07 -19.48
C ILE A 11 9.94 8.30 -18.62
N MET A 12 9.84 7.56 -17.51
CA MET A 12 8.71 7.58 -16.60
C MET A 12 8.91 8.67 -15.56
N VAL A 13 8.26 9.82 -15.76
CA VAL A 13 8.36 10.94 -14.80
C VAL A 13 7.15 10.93 -13.88
N ALA A 14 7.40 11.00 -12.57
CA ALA A 14 6.31 11.10 -11.61
C ALA A 14 5.53 12.40 -11.83
N GLY A 15 4.19 12.36 -11.71
CA GLY A 15 3.34 13.54 -11.83
C GLY A 15 3.52 14.57 -10.70
N THR A 16 4.50 14.38 -9.81
CA THR A 16 4.80 15.27 -8.69
C THR A 16 6.23 15.79 -8.82
N PRO A 17 6.45 17.12 -8.78
CA PRO A 17 7.79 17.72 -8.85
C PRO A 17 8.61 17.52 -7.57
N ARG A 18 8.05 16.84 -6.55
CA ARG A 18 8.70 16.63 -5.26
C ARG A 18 9.30 15.23 -5.21
N THR A 19 10.60 15.17 -5.43
CA THR A 19 11.38 13.92 -5.48
C THR A 19 11.46 13.22 -4.12
N ASP A 20 11.39 13.97 -3.03
CA ASP A 20 11.36 13.46 -1.64
C ASP A 20 10.09 12.65 -1.34
N ILE A 21 8.97 12.99 -1.99
CA ILE A 21 7.67 12.37 -1.72
C ILE A 21 7.58 10.94 -2.27
N LEU A 22 8.34 10.57 -3.31
CA LEU A 22 8.34 9.21 -3.83
C LEU A 22 9.01 8.20 -2.89
N SER A 23 9.78 8.66 -1.90
CA SER A 23 10.24 7.78 -0.82
C SER A 23 9.10 7.38 0.13
N HIS A 24 8.00 8.16 0.14
CA HIS A 24 6.82 7.84 0.94
C HIS A 24 5.96 6.83 0.18
N PHE A 25 5.97 5.59 0.68
CA PHE A 25 5.29 4.44 0.05
C PHE A 25 3.84 4.74 -0.40
N SER A 26 3.07 5.55 0.35
CA SER A 26 1.71 5.89 -0.10
C SER A 26 1.66 6.67 -1.41
N HIS A 27 2.57 7.63 -1.59
CA HIS A 27 2.63 8.46 -2.78
C HIS A 27 3.29 7.71 -3.92
N PHE A 28 4.34 6.95 -3.65
CA PHE A 28 4.94 6.02 -4.60
C PHE A 28 3.88 5.12 -5.23
N MET A 29 3.10 4.41 -4.42
CA MET A 29 2.07 3.50 -4.95
C MET A 29 0.98 4.28 -5.69
N SER A 30 0.41 5.32 -5.08
CA SER A 30 -0.78 5.97 -5.65
C SER A 30 -0.51 6.96 -6.79
N GLU A 31 0.70 7.49 -6.91
CA GLU A 31 0.99 8.58 -7.87
C GLU A 31 2.06 8.18 -8.89
N TYR A 32 2.61 6.96 -8.81
CA TYR A 32 3.70 6.53 -9.68
C TYR A 32 3.62 5.05 -10.06
N PHE A 33 3.84 4.13 -9.11
CA PHE A 33 4.08 2.73 -9.41
C PHE A 33 2.89 2.02 -10.04
N VAL A 34 1.66 2.26 -9.56
CA VAL A 34 0.44 1.63 -10.13
C VAL A 34 0.31 1.89 -11.62
N ASP A 35 0.55 3.14 -12.05
CA ASP A 35 0.41 3.49 -13.46
C ASP A 35 1.56 2.96 -14.32
N ILE A 36 2.79 2.96 -13.80
CA ILE A 36 3.93 2.37 -14.49
C ILE A 36 3.70 0.87 -14.70
N ALA A 37 3.27 0.16 -13.65
CA ALA A 37 3.02 -1.27 -13.73
C ALA A 37 1.96 -1.59 -14.79
N LEU A 38 0.85 -0.85 -14.81
CA LEU A 38 -0.19 -1.00 -15.83
C LEU A 38 0.35 -0.70 -17.23
N TRP A 39 1.13 0.36 -17.39
CA TRP A 39 1.72 0.73 -18.68
C TRP A 39 2.70 -0.35 -19.18
N CYS A 40 3.55 -0.91 -18.32
CA CYS A 40 4.50 -1.97 -18.69
C CYS A 40 3.78 -3.23 -19.17
N HIS A 41 2.67 -3.60 -18.53
CA HIS A 41 1.86 -4.74 -18.98
C HIS A 41 1.15 -4.46 -20.31
N ASP A 42 0.74 -3.21 -20.55
CA ASP A 42 0.17 -2.77 -21.83
C ASP A 42 1.24 -2.62 -22.94
N ASN A 43 2.53 -2.58 -22.58
CA ASN A 43 3.66 -2.36 -23.49
C ASN A 43 4.84 -3.30 -23.15
N PRO A 44 4.68 -4.62 -23.32
CA PRO A 44 5.70 -5.58 -22.92
C PRO A 44 7.00 -5.44 -23.73
N GLY A 45 8.13 -5.78 -23.11
CA GLY A 45 9.47 -5.74 -23.71
C GLY A 45 10.07 -4.35 -23.86
N ARG A 46 9.39 -3.29 -23.39
CA ARG A 46 9.92 -1.92 -23.45
C ARG A 46 11.02 -1.70 -22.40
N HIS A 47 11.98 -0.86 -22.76
CA HIS A 47 12.95 -0.30 -21.81
C HIS A 47 12.36 0.96 -21.19
N ILE A 48 12.26 0.99 -19.86
CA ILE A 48 11.78 2.13 -19.10
C ILE A 48 12.88 2.69 -18.20
N VAL A 49 12.92 4.01 -18.09
CA VAL A 49 13.75 4.73 -17.13
C VAL A 49 12.85 5.29 -16.06
N VAL A 50 13.09 4.90 -14.81
CA VAL A 50 12.36 5.37 -13.64
C VAL A 50 13.28 6.16 -12.71
N GLN A 51 12.67 7.00 -11.89
CA GLN A 51 13.37 7.73 -10.85
C GLN A 51 13.69 6.82 -9.66
N ASP A 52 14.88 6.99 -9.09
CA ASP A 52 15.23 6.45 -7.77
C ASP A 52 14.21 6.93 -6.71
N CYS A 53 13.54 5.95 -6.10
CA CYS A 53 12.53 6.10 -5.05
C CYS A 53 13.01 5.55 -3.69
N GLY A 54 14.32 5.34 -3.52
CA GLY A 54 14.93 4.83 -2.29
C GLY A 54 14.38 3.45 -1.91
N GLN A 55 13.81 3.34 -0.71
CA GLN A 55 13.24 2.09 -0.18
C GLN A 55 12.09 1.50 -1.02
N CYS A 56 11.51 2.27 -1.93
CA CYS A 56 10.46 1.76 -2.82
C CYS A 56 11.03 1.10 -4.09
N ASN A 57 12.34 1.19 -4.35
CA ASN A 57 12.97 0.61 -5.54
C ASN A 57 12.73 -0.89 -5.74
N PRO A 58 12.72 -1.74 -4.69
CA PRO A 58 12.44 -3.17 -4.85
C PRO A 58 11.10 -3.48 -5.53
N TRP A 59 10.13 -2.57 -5.49
CA TRP A 59 8.85 -2.77 -6.18
C TRP A 59 9.01 -2.85 -7.70
N PHE A 60 10.05 -2.23 -8.28
CA PHE A 60 10.32 -2.31 -9.72
C PHE A 60 10.77 -3.71 -10.17
N GLU A 61 11.28 -4.55 -9.27
CA GLU A 61 11.63 -5.95 -9.56
C GLU A 61 10.40 -6.76 -10.02
N LEU A 62 9.20 -6.36 -9.59
CA LEU A 62 7.95 -6.97 -10.05
C LEU A 62 7.69 -6.75 -11.55
N LEU A 63 8.35 -5.77 -12.17
CA LEU A 63 8.17 -5.41 -13.57
C LEU A 63 9.20 -6.06 -14.50
N GLU A 64 10.27 -6.66 -13.97
CA GLU A 64 11.38 -7.21 -14.78
C GLU A 64 10.94 -8.35 -15.71
N SER A 65 9.83 -9.02 -15.38
CA SER A 65 9.24 -10.03 -16.25
C SER A 65 8.57 -9.47 -17.51
N VAL A 66 8.22 -8.17 -17.51
CA VAL A 66 7.46 -7.52 -18.60
C VAL A 66 8.20 -6.34 -19.23
N ALA A 67 9.20 -5.75 -18.56
CA ALA A 67 9.93 -4.59 -19.05
C ALA A 67 11.37 -4.60 -18.53
N THR A 68 12.30 -3.98 -19.27
CA THR A 68 13.63 -3.65 -18.75
C THR A 68 13.54 -2.36 -17.97
N VAL A 69 13.93 -2.37 -16.70
CA VAL A 69 13.86 -1.19 -15.82
C VAL A 69 15.26 -0.64 -15.54
N THR A 70 15.45 0.66 -15.75
CA THR A 70 16.65 1.38 -15.32
C THR A 70 16.27 2.45 -14.31
N ILE A 71 16.80 2.34 -13.10
CA ILE A 71 16.59 3.30 -12.03
C ILE A 71 17.73 4.32 -12.07
N LEU A 72 17.40 5.61 -12.17
CA LEU A 72 18.37 6.70 -12.20
C LEU A 72 18.08 7.75 -11.13
N ALA A 73 19.14 8.46 -10.72
CA ALA A 73 19.00 9.61 -9.83
C ALA A 73 18.03 10.66 -10.42
N PRO A 74 17.27 11.39 -9.59
CA PRO A 74 16.25 12.33 -10.08
C PRO A 74 16.78 13.40 -11.04
N SER A 75 17.99 13.90 -10.82
CA SER A 75 18.64 14.85 -11.74
C SER A 75 18.88 14.25 -13.12
N LYS A 76 19.29 12.98 -13.19
CA LYS A 76 19.52 12.27 -14.45
C LYS A 76 18.24 11.97 -15.21
N VAL A 77 17.16 11.61 -14.51
CA VAL A 77 15.85 11.46 -15.15
C VAL A 77 15.37 12.80 -15.71
N SER A 78 15.56 13.90 -14.98
CA SER A 78 15.22 15.25 -15.45
C SER A 78 16.04 15.67 -16.67
N ASP A 79 17.34 15.40 -16.67
CA ASP A 79 18.22 15.69 -17.82
C ASP A 79 17.79 14.88 -19.06
N LEU A 80 17.53 13.58 -18.89
CA LEU A 80 17.03 12.72 -19.98
C LEU A 80 15.68 13.20 -20.51
N ALA A 81 14.74 13.56 -19.63
CA ALA A 81 13.42 14.05 -20.03
C ALA A 81 13.51 15.33 -20.88
N LYS A 82 14.52 16.18 -20.64
CA LYS A 82 14.80 17.37 -21.47
C LYS A 82 15.45 17.00 -22.80
N SER A 83 16.34 16.02 -22.80
CA SER A 83 17.03 15.56 -24.02
C SER A 83 16.13 14.77 -24.96
N PHE A 84 15.12 14.07 -24.43
CA PHE A 84 14.21 13.20 -25.18
C PHE A 84 12.74 13.47 -24.81
N PRO A 85 12.21 14.67 -25.11
CA PRO A 85 10.87 15.06 -24.71
C PRO A 85 9.77 14.15 -25.26
N ASP A 86 9.95 13.61 -26.47
CA ASP A 86 9.00 12.70 -27.12
C ASP A 86 8.93 11.32 -26.43
N ASN A 87 9.94 10.98 -25.62
CA ASN A 87 10.00 9.73 -24.87
C ASN A 87 9.45 9.88 -23.44
N VAL A 88 9.02 11.07 -23.05
CA VAL A 88 8.52 11.33 -21.69
C VAL A 88 7.09 10.83 -21.58
N TRP A 89 6.90 9.83 -20.72
CA TRP A 89 5.58 9.48 -20.23
C TRP A 89 5.30 10.27 -18.96
N ALA A 90 4.43 11.28 -19.08
CA ALA A 90 3.86 11.97 -17.94
C ALA A 90 2.63 11.18 -17.49
N GLY A 91 2.76 10.45 -16.38
CA GLY A 91 1.68 9.60 -15.87
C GLY A 91 0.35 10.32 -15.70
N ARG A 92 -0.73 9.56 -15.47
CA ARG A 92 -2.06 10.14 -15.30
C ARG A 92 -2.08 10.95 -13.99
N GLY A 93 -2.41 12.24 -14.08
CA GLY A 93 -2.24 13.21 -13.00
C GLY A 93 -2.89 12.86 -11.65
N LYS A 94 -2.53 13.64 -10.61
CA LYS A 94 -2.81 13.41 -9.18
C LYS A 94 -4.28 13.16 -8.78
N ASP A 95 -5.24 13.51 -9.63
CA ASP A 95 -6.66 13.52 -9.28
C ASP A 95 -7.37 12.17 -9.54
N GLU A 96 -6.73 11.21 -10.20
CA GLU A 96 -7.38 9.94 -10.52
C GLU A 96 -7.69 9.08 -9.29
N PHE A 97 -6.85 9.11 -8.25
CA PHE A 97 -7.06 8.33 -7.02
C PHE A 97 -8.24 8.81 -6.17
N ALA A 98 -8.80 9.99 -6.46
CA ALA A 98 -10.02 10.49 -5.84
C ALA A 98 -11.30 10.17 -6.64
N SER A 99 -11.15 9.59 -7.84
CA SER A 99 -12.25 9.36 -8.79
C SER A 99 -12.91 7.99 -8.58
N LYS A 100 -14.17 7.86 -9.02
CA LYS A 100 -14.87 6.56 -9.08
C LYS A 100 -14.17 5.53 -9.98
N LYS A 101 -13.26 5.96 -10.85
CA LYS A 101 -12.50 5.10 -11.77
C LYS A 101 -11.30 4.40 -11.10
N VAL A 102 -10.95 4.77 -9.87
CA VAL A 102 -9.80 4.18 -9.16
C VAL A 102 -10.00 2.69 -8.87
N GLY A 103 -11.24 2.24 -8.65
CA GLY A 103 -11.54 0.84 -8.30
C GLY A 103 -11.11 -0.16 -9.38
N PRO A 104 -11.64 -0.06 -10.61
CA PRO A 104 -11.24 -0.94 -11.71
C PRO A 104 -9.73 -0.91 -12.00
N LYS A 105 -9.10 0.27 -11.92
CA LYS A 105 -7.66 0.44 -12.10
C LYS A 105 -6.85 -0.32 -11.05
N LEU A 106 -7.22 -0.18 -9.77
CA LEU A 106 -6.56 -0.88 -8.68
C LEU A 106 -6.79 -2.39 -8.70
N ARG A 107 -7.99 -2.84 -9.08
CA ARG A 107 -8.27 -4.27 -9.27
C ARG A 107 -7.39 -4.87 -10.36
N ARG A 108 -7.36 -4.25 -11.54
CA ARG A 108 -6.48 -4.67 -12.64
C ARG A 108 -5.02 -4.70 -12.20
N PHE A 109 -4.57 -3.66 -11.50
CA PHE A 109 -3.20 -3.62 -10.98
C PHE A 109 -2.91 -4.76 -9.99
N ALA A 110 -3.82 -5.02 -9.05
CA ALA A 110 -3.67 -6.12 -8.10
C ALA A 110 -3.64 -7.48 -8.83
N GLU A 111 -4.56 -7.71 -9.77
CA GLU A 111 -4.61 -8.92 -10.60
C GLU A 111 -3.31 -9.19 -11.36
N LEU A 112 -2.68 -8.14 -11.91
CA LEU A 112 -1.42 -8.28 -12.65
C LEU A 112 -0.23 -8.64 -11.75
N LEU A 113 -0.19 -8.13 -10.52
CA LEU A 113 0.93 -8.36 -9.61
C LEU A 113 0.73 -9.56 -8.68
N SER A 114 -0.52 -9.98 -8.48
CA SER A 114 -0.85 -11.21 -7.77
C SER A 114 -0.63 -12.41 -8.70
N THR A 115 0.62 -12.80 -8.90
CA THR A 115 0.95 -14.10 -9.51
C THR A 115 0.50 -15.23 -8.59
N GLU A 116 -0.20 -16.25 -9.12
CA GLU A 116 -0.62 -17.52 -8.48
C GLU A 116 -0.32 -17.63 -6.97
N VAL A 117 -0.93 -16.75 -6.16
CA VAL A 117 -0.87 -16.94 -4.72
C VAL A 117 -1.83 -18.08 -4.45
N ASP A 118 -1.29 -19.18 -3.92
CA ASP A 118 -2.10 -20.33 -3.54
C ASP A 118 -3.24 -19.85 -2.61
N PRO A 119 -4.49 -19.83 -3.10
CA PRO A 119 -5.62 -19.35 -2.30
C PRO A 119 -5.91 -20.27 -1.11
N HIS A 120 -5.27 -21.45 -1.05
CA HIS A 120 -5.40 -22.43 0.01
C HIS A 120 -4.36 -22.29 1.13
N LYS A 121 -3.32 -21.46 0.99
CA LYS A 121 -2.53 -21.02 2.16
C LYS A 121 -3.46 -20.19 3.05
N GLY A 122 -3.88 -20.79 4.16
CA GLY A 122 -4.95 -20.27 5.02
C GLY A 122 -4.84 -18.77 5.29
N HIS A 123 -5.98 -18.07 5.22
CA HIS A 123 -6.08 -16.62 5.29
C HIS A 123 -5.49 -16.03 6.59
N PRO A 124 -4.28 -15.43 6.58
CA PRO A 124 -3.74 -14.74 7.73
C PRO A 124 -4.59 -13.50 7.98
N ARG A 125 -4.88 -13.23 9.26
CA ARG A 125 -5.54 -12.00 9.67
C ARG A 125 -4.46 -11.00 10.03
N VAL A 126 -4.35 -9.90 9.28
CA VAL A 126 -3.17 -9.04 9.38
C VAL A 126 -3.45 -7.79 10.19
N PHE A 127 -2.65 -7.59 11.22
CA PHE A 127 -2.46 -6.33 11.92
C PHE A 127 -1.18 -5.70 11.35
N ALA A 128 -1.32 -4.63 10.56
CA ALA A 128 -0.14 -3.87 10.15
C ALA A 128 0.42 -3.15 11.36
N LEU A 129 1.67 -3.47 11.67
CA LEU A 129 2.50 -2.62 12.49
C LEU A 129 3.06 -1.49 11.63
N ARG A 130 3.43 -0.40 12.29
CA ARG A 130 4.34 0.57 11.67
C ARG A 130 5.63 0.57 12.47
N THR A 131 6.74 0.31 11.79
CA THR A 131 8.08 0.61 12.27
C THR A 131 8.14 2.06 12.70
N SER A 132 8.33 2.21 14.00
CA SER A 132 8.67 3.44 14.67
C SER A 132 10.15 3.78 14.52
N ASP A 133 10.89 3.16 13.59
CA ASP A 133 12.34 3.39 13.49
C ASP A 133 12.57 4.89 13.18
N PRO A 134 13.05 5.67 14.15
CA PRO A 134 13.20 7.10 14.02
C PRO A 134 14.26 7.47 12.97
N GLN A 135 15.16 6.55 12.63
CA GLN A 135 16.29 6.80 11.72
C GLN A 135 15.84 7.10 10.28
N PHE A 136 14.68 6.55 9.87
CA PHE A 136 14.16 6.73 8.51
C PHE A 136 13.30 8.00 8.35
N TYR A 137 13.14 8.75 9.42
CA TYR A 137 12.37 9.96 9.42
C TYR A 137 13.30 11.15 9.59
N PRO A 138 13.27 12.14 8.69
CA PRO A 138 14.04 13.36 8.91
C PRO A 138 13.67 13.96 10.28
N PRO A 139 14.60 14.57 11.02
CA PRO A 139 14.26 15.32 12.22
C PRO A 139 13.15 16.31 11.85
N ASN A 140 12.01 16.24 12.57
CA ASN A 140 10.72 16.92 12.30
C ASN A 140 9.71 16.19 11.39
N SER A 141 9.97 14.95 10.98
CA SER A 141 8.91 14.16 10.35
C SER A 141 7.79 13.90 11.38
N TRP A 142 6.56 13.96 10.89
CA TRP A 142 5.37 13.65 11.66
C TRP A 142 5.26 12.13 11.89
N ILE A 143 6.12 11.60 12.75
CA ILE A 143 6.09 10.19 13.14
C ILE A 143 4.71 9.92 13.72
N ARG A 144 4.04 8.92 13.16
CA ARG A 144 2.78 8.38 13.69
C ARG A 144 3.14 7.02 14.23
N ARG A 145 2.81 6.76 15.48
CA ARG A 145 3.03 5.49 16.18
C ARG A 145 1.82 5.21 17.06
N ILE A 146 1.69 3.99 17.55
CA ILE A 146 0.71 3.70 18.59
C ILE A 146 1.50 3.34 19.85
N ASP A 147 1.48 4.19 20.88
CA ASP A 147 2.35 4.01 22.06
C ASP A 147 2.19 2.63 22.73
N ASN A 148 1.02 1.98 22.60
CA ASN A 148 0.75 0.64 23.11
C ASN A 148 0.61 -0.44 22.01
N GLU A 149 1.23 -0.25 20.86
CA GLU A 149 1.17 -1.13 19.68
C GLU A 149 1.44 -2.60 19.98
N LYS A 150 2.53 -2.91 20.70
CA LYS A 150 2.87 -4.29 21.12
C LYS A 150 1.76 -4.93 21.97
N GLY A 151 1.08 -4.13 22.80
CA GLY A 151 -0.05 -4.58 23.61
C GLY A 151 -1.28 -4.89 22.76
N LEU A 152 -1.56 -4.07 21.75
CA LEU A 152 -2.65 -4.30 20.79
C LEU A 152 -2.41 -5.56 19.97
N ALA A 153 -1.20 -5.70 19.42
CA ALA A 153 -0.77 -6.88 18.68
C ALA A 153 -0.97 -8.15 19.50
N ARG A 154 -0.55 -8.14 20.78
CA ARG A 154 -0.74 -9.27 21.70
C ARG A 154 -2.21 -9.60 21.90
N VAL A 155 -3.06 -8.61 22.21
CA VAL A 155 -4.50 -8.82 22.41
C VAL A 155 -5.16 -9.37 21.14
N LEU A 156 -4.84 -8.82 19.97
CA LEU A 156 -5.38 -9.30 18.70
C LEU A 156 -4.90 -10.71 18.34
N LYS A 157 -3.62 -11.01 18.59
CA LYS A 157 -3.07 -12.35 18.40
C LYS A 157 -3.77 -13.37 19.31
N THR A 158 -3.90 -13.06 20.60
CA THR A 158 -4.51 -13.96 21.59
C THR A 158 -6.01 -14.19 21.34
N LEU A 159 -6.79 -13.14 21.06
CA LEU A 159 -8.24 -13.26 20.95
C LEU A 159 -8.71 -13.66 19.55
N PHE A 160 -7.92 -13.36 18.52
CA PHE A 160 -8.39 -13.35 17.14
C PHE A 160 -7.41 -13.98 16.15
N SER A 161 -6.26 -14.49 16.59
CA SER A 161 -5.21 -15.09 15.74
C SER A 161 -4.70 -14.12 14.69
N PHE A 162 -4.55 -12.84 15.04
CA PHE A 162 -3.90 -11.87 14.16
C PHE A 162 -2.38 -12.07 14.14
N GLU A 163 -1.81 -11.76 12.99
CA GLU A 163 -0.38 -11.65 12.78
C GLU A 163 0.01 -10.18 12.64
N SER A 164 1.12 -9.83 13.26
CA SER A 164 1.73 -8.52 13.14
C SER A 164 2.68 -8.52 11.96
N VAL A 165 2.49 -7.59 11.01
CA VAL A 165 3.36 -7.49 9.82
C VAL A 165 4.00 -6.12 9.76
N GLU A 166 5.31 -6.11 9.52
CA GLU A 166 6.16 -4.93 9.36
C GLU A 166 6.48 -4.77 7.86
N PHE A 167 5.61 -4.06 7.13
CA PHE A 167 5.74 -3.95 5.67
C PHE A 167 7.02 -3.26 5.19
N PHE A 168 7.73 -2.57 6.08
CA PHE A 168 8.99 -1.91 5.75
C PHE A 168 10.10 -2.90 5.42
N ASP A 169 10.20 -3.98 6.21
CA ASP A 169 11.21 -5.03 6.05
C ASP A 169 10.69 -6.21 5.20
N THR A 170 9.49 -6.08 4.65
CA THR A 170 8.84 -7.13 3.86
C THR A 170 9.12 -6.89 2.38
N SER A 171 9.53 -7.93 1.64
CA SER A 171 9.71 -7.81 0.20
C SER A 171 8.37 -7.48 -0.48
N PRO A 172 8.35 -6.82 -1.66
CA PRO A 172 7.12 -6.54 -2.37
C PRO A 172 6.27 -7.80 -2.65
N ARG A 173 6.92 -8.93 -2.98
CA ARG A 173 6.24 -10.21 -3.22
C ARG A 173 5.58 -10.75 -1.95
N ASP A 174 6.31 -10.78 -0.83
CA ASP A 174 5.76 -11.24 0.45
C ASP A 174 4.63 -10.32 0.92
N ALA A 175 4.76 -9.00 0.71
CA ALA A 175 3.72 -8.03 1.05
C ALA A 175 2.43 -8.29 0.25
N ILE A 176 2.55 -8.62 -1.04
CA ILE A 176 1.41 -9.01 -1.88
C ILE A 176 0.83 -10.34 -1.41
N GLU A 177 1.65 -11.36 -1.14
CA GLU A 177 1.19 -12.68 -0.67
C GLU A 177 0.41 -12.57 0.66
N ILE A 178 0.97 -11.87 1.64
CA ILE A 178 0.34 -11.60 2.94
C ILE A 178 -1.01 -10.90 2.76
N MET A 179 -1.09 -9.92 1.86
CA MET A 179 -2.29 -9.10 1.70
C MET A 179 -3.36 -9.77 0.85
N SER A 180 -2.98 -10.54 -0.16
CA SER A 180 -3.90 -11.34 -1.00
C SER A 180 -4.70 -12.38 -0.23
N SER A 181 -4.19 -12.78 0.93
CA SER A 181 -4.84 -13.72 1.83
C SER A 181 -5.48 -13.02 3.06
N CYS A 182 -5.31 -11.71 3.21
CA CYS A 182 -5.79 -10.93 4.35
C CYS A 182 -7.24 -10.47 4.21
N THR A 183 -8.16 -11.06 4.98
CA THR A 183 -9.60 -10.68 4.94
C THR A 183 -9.98 -9.56 5.92
N LEU A 184 -9.13 -9.28 6.90
CA LEU A 184 -9.34 -8.23 7.91
C LEU A 184 -8.01 -7.54 8.21
N PHE A 185 -7.89 -6.30 7.74
CA PHE A 185 -6.69 -5.51 7.85
C PHE A 185 -6.88 -4.35 8.83
N VAL A 186 -6.03 -4.28 9.84
CA VAL A 186 -6.07 -3.20 10.84
C VAL A 186 -4.76 -2.43 10.77
N ALA A 187 -4.82 -1.11 10.57
CA ALA A 187 -3.62 -0.29 10.46
C ALA A 187 -3.86 1.15 10.93
N GLN A 188 -2.80 1.82 11.40
CA GLN A 188 -2.80 3.27 11.58
C GLN A 188 -2.87 3.98 10.23
N ARG A 189 -3.61 5.08 10.16
CA ARG A 189 -3.65 5.94 8.97
C ARG A 189 -2.23 6.27 8.50
N GLY A 190 -1.92 5.89 7.26
CA GLY A 190 -0.61 6.13 6.68
C GLY A 190 -0.29 5.16 5.56
N ALA A 191 0.99 5.03 5.26
CA ALA A 191 1.44 4.34 4.06
C ALA A 191 1.07 2.84 4.03
N ALA A 192 1.10 2.17 5.18
CA ALA A 192 0.71 0.77 5.29
C ALA A 192 -0.72 0.50 4.76
N LEU A 193 -1.64 1.48 4.86
CA LEU A 193 -2.99 1.30 4.32
C LEU A 193 -3.02 1.20 2.79
N MET A 194 -1.99 1.63 2.05
CA MET A 194 -2.00 1.42 0.60
C MET A 194 -2.00 -0.06 0.21
N ASN A 195 -1.42 -0.93 1.04
CA ASN A 195 -1.41 -2.37 0.81
C ASN A 195 -2.82 -2.99 0.74
N LEU A 196 -3.87 -2.26 1.15
CA LEU A 196 -5.26 -2.72 1.02
C LEU A 196 -5.63 -3.09 -0.42
N MET A 197 -4.96 -2.53 -1.44
CA MET A 197 -5.28 -2.81 -2.84
C MET A 197 -5.06 -4.27 -3.25
N PHE A 198 -4.23 -5.00 -2.50
CA PHE A 198 -3.98 -6.42 -2.74
C PHE A 198 -4.93 -7.33 -1.95
N MET A 199 -5.84 -6.79 -1.12
CA MET A 199 -6.77 -7.61 -0.35
C MET A 199 -7.84 -8.27 -1.24
N PRO A 200 -8.33 -9.47 -0.87
CA PRO A 200 -9.42 -10.11 -1.59
C PRO A 200 -10.72 -9.31 -1.45
N GLU A 201 -11.62 -9.44 -2.44
CA GLU A 201 -12.93 -8.79 -2.42
C GLU A 201 -13.75 -9.17 -1.17
N GLY A 202 -14.59 -8.24 -0.68
CA GLY A 202 -15.39 -8.44 0.51
C GLY A 202 -14.62 -8.31 1.83
N SER A 203 -13.32 -8.04 1.77
CA SER A 203 -12.49 -7.80 2.95
C SER A 203 -12.91 -6.58 3.77
N THR A 204 -12.43 -6.51 5.00
CA THR A 204 -12.66 -5.37 5.90
C THR A 204 -11.37 -4.67 6.27
N VAL A 205 -11.37 -3.34 6.21
CA VAL A 205 -10.27 -2.48 6.65
C VAL A 205 -10.70 -1.71 7.90
N VAL A 206 -9.89 -1.78 8.96
CA VAL A 206 -10.03 -0.99 10.18
C VAL A 206 -8.91 0.05 10.22
N GLU A 207 -9.27 1.30 9.96
CA GLU A 207 -8.35 2.43 10.07
C GLU A 207 -8.32 2.97 11.51
N ILE A 208 -7.13 3.04 12.09
CA ILE A 208 -6.85 3.79 13.32
C ILE A 208 -6.48 5.23 12.92
N TYR A 209 -7.42 6.16 13.10
CA TYR A 209 -7.30 7.55 12.66
C TYR A 209 -6.91 8.48 13.82
N PRO A 210 -5.75 9.15 13.77
CA PRO A 210 -5.37 10.16 14.76
C PRO A 210 -6.18 11.45 14.61
N ARG A 211 -6.82 11.94 15.68
CA ARG A 211 -7.66 13.15 15.62
C ARG A 211 -6.90 14.45 15.39
N ASP A 212 -5.64 14.50 15.83
CA ASP A 212 -4.71 15.61 15.57
C ASP A 212 -4.15 15.60 14.14
N PHE A 213 -4.50 14.59 13.33
CA PHE A 213 -4.12 14.54 11.93
C PHE A 213 -5.03 15.47 11.11
N GLN A 214 -4.56 16.69 10.90
CA GLN A 214 -5.19 17.72 10.07
C GLN A 214 -5.00 17.43 8.57
N ALA A 215 -5.49 16.29 8.09
CA ALA A 215 -5.75 16.19 6.66
C ALA A 215 -6.90 17.15 6.31
N SER A 216 -6.75 17.91 5.24
CA SER A 216 -7.82 18.76 4.70
C SER A 216 -8.35 18.19 3.38
N GLY A 217 -9.61 18.52 3.08
CA GLY A 217 -10.26 18.20 1.82
C GLY A 217 -10.40 16.69 1.54
N PRO A 218 -10.34 16.26 0.26
CA PRO A 218 -10.65 14.89 -0.14
C PRO A 218 -9.68 13.83 0.42
N ARG A 219 -8.53 14.24 0.98
CA ARG A 219 -7.52 13.34 1.56
C ARG A 219 -7.96 12.71 2.87
N ILE A 220 -8.89 13.31 3.61
CA ILE A 220 -9.44 12.75 4.86
C ILE A 220 -10.08 11.38 4.59
N ASP A 221 -10.70 11.20 3.43
CA ASP A 221 -11.45 9.99 3.11
C ASP A 221 -10.81 9.13 2.02
N ARG A 222 -9.53 9.36 1.69
CA ARG A 222 -8.82 8.61 0.65
C ARG A 222 -9.03 7.10 0.80
N TYR A 223 -8.64 6.51 1.94
CA TYR A 223 -8.77 5.06 2.16
C TYR A 223 -10.22 4.58 2.23
N ARG A 224 -11.14 5.38 2.77
CA ARG A 224 -12.58 5.06 2.77
C ARG A 224 -13.12 4.96 1.35
N ARG A 225 -12.76 5.92 0.48
CA ARG A 225 -13.17 5.94 -0.94
C ARG A 225 -12.51 4.79 -1.71
N THR A 226 -11.24 4.49 -1.44
CA THR A 226 -10.55 3.35 -2.04
C THR A 226 -11.21 2.03 -1.64
N CYS A 227 -11.54 1.85 -0.36
CA CYS A 227 -12.29 0.68 0.11
C CYS A 227 -13.64 0.56 -0.59
N ALA A 228 -14.41 1.65 -0.68
CA ALA A 228 -15.69 1.65 -1.38
C ALA A 228 -15.54 1.29 -2.87
N ALA A 229 -14.49 1.79 -3.53
CA ALA A 229 -14.22 1.48 -4.93
C ALA A 229 -13.80 0.02 -5.15
N LEU A 230 -13.15 -0.60 -4.16
CA LEU A 230 -12.69 -1.99 -4.17
C LEU A 230 -13.72 -2.99 -3.62
N GLY A 231 -14.87 -2.53 -3.12
CA GLY A 231 -15.89 -3.41 -2.53
C GLY A 231 -15.57 -3.87 -1.11
N PHE A 232 -14.69 -3.16 -0.40
CA PHE A 232 -14.33 -3.47 0.98
C PHE A 232 -15.23 -2.76 1.98
N ARG A 233 -15.44 -3.41 3.12
CA ARG A 233 -16.00 -2.76 4.30
C ARG A 233 -14.93 -1.89 4.96
N PHE A 234 -15.32 -0.68 5.36
CA PHE A 234 -14.41 0.25 6.03
C PHE A 234 -14.92 0.64 7.41
N VAL A 235 -14.08 0.48 8.42
CA VAL A 235 -14.36 0.90 9.80
C VAL A 235 -13.26 1.84 10.25
N ARG A 236 -13.63 2.95 10.90
CA ARG A 236 -12.68 3.89 11.48
C ARG A 236 -12.80 3.88 13.00
N ILE A 237 -11.69 3.70 13.69
CA ILE A 237 -11.56 3.99 15.11
C ILE A 237 -10.66 5.20 15.32
N TYR A 238 -10.93 5.97 16.37
CA TYR A 238 -10.19 7.21 16.63
C TYR A 238 -9.12 7.00 17.68
N GLN A 239 -7.93 7.48 17.36
CA GLN A 239 -6.78 7.65 18.24
C GLN A 239 -6.68 9.12 18.63
N ARG A 240 -6.30 9.44 19.88
CA ARG A 240 -6.34 10.82 20.40
C ARG A 240 -5.36 11.73 19.66
N SER A 241 -4.12 11.29 19.51
CA SER A 241 -3.06 11.93 18.75
C SER A 241 -2.34 10.91 17.87
N ARG A 242 -1.44 11.36 17.00
CA ARG A 242 -0.61 10.51 16.12
C ARG A 242 0.26 9.51 16.86
N THR A 243 0.48 9.69 18.16
CA THR A 243 1.33 8.84 19.00
C THR A 243 0.54 8.10 20.08
N SER A 244 -0.57 8.66 20.55
CA SER A 244 -1.28 8.16 21.74
C SER A 244 -1.69 6.69 21.67
N ALA A 245 -1.77 6.04 22.84
CA ALA A 245 -2.32 4.70 22.94
C ALA A 245 -3.75 4.56 22.38
N VAL A 246 -4.07 3.39 21.85
CA VAL A 246 -5.41 2.99 21.43
C VAL A 246 -5.96 2.00 22.46
N SER A 247 -7.24 2.12 22.84
CA SER A 247 -7.85 1.17 23.79
C SER A 247 -7.90 -0.25 23.19
N PRO A 248 -7.22 -1.25 23.80
CA PRO A 248 -7.26 -2.62 23.31
C PRO A 248 -8.67 -3.23 23.35
N ILE A 249 -9.44 -2.93 24.40
CA ILE A 249 -10.83 -3.38 24.54
C ILE A 249 -11.68 -2.84 23.40
N ARG A 250 -11.58 -1.54 23.10
CA ARG A 250 -12.34 -0.93 22.02
C ARG A 250 -12.02 -1.57 20.66
N LEU A 251 -10.74 -1.78 20.37
CA LEU A 251 -10.32 -2.43 19.13
C LEU A 251 -10.82 -3.88 19.06
N ALA A 252 -10.71 -4.63 20.15
CA ALA A 252 -11.22 -6.00 20.25
C ALA A 252 -12.72 -6.09 20.02
N LEU A 253 -13.51 -5.19 20.61
CA LEU A 253 -14.96 -5.12 20.41
C LEU A 253 -15.33 -4.83 18.94
N VAL A 254 -14.57 -3.95 18.27
CA VAL A 254 -14.77 -3.67 16.84
C VAL A 254 -14.46 -4.90 15.99
N VAL A 255 -13.35 -5.58 16.24
CA VAL A 255 -12.98 -6.82 15.53
C VAL A 255 -14.02 -7.92 15.78
N MET A 256 -14.49 -8.08 17.01
CA MET A 256 -15.55 -9.02 17.37
C MET A 256 -16.86 -8.71 16.65
N TRP A 257 -17.28 -7.44 16.64
CA TRP A 257 -18.48 -7.01 15.91
C TRP A 257 -18.36 -7.28 14.41
N ILE A 258 -17.21 -6.99 13.78
CA ILE A 258 -16.97 -7.29 12.36
C ILE A 258 -17.16 -8.78 12.08
N ARG A 259 -16.66 -9.66 12.96
CA ARG A 259 -16.84 -11.12 12.81
C ARG A 259 -18.29 -11.56 12.92
N LEU A 260 -19.00 -11.05 13.93
CA LEU A 260 -20.39 -11.42 14.19
C LEU A 260 -21.35 -10.88 13.11
N SER A 261 -20.96 -9.80 12.42
CA SER A 261 -21.77 -9.16 11.38
C SER A 261 -21.38 -9.55 9.96
N SER A 262 -20.40 -10.44 9.77
CA SER A 262 -19.99 -10.88 8.44
C SER A 262 -20.92 -11.98 7.93
N PRO A 263 -21.63 -11.81 6.80
CA PRO A 263 -22.47 -12.85 6.20
C PRO A 263 -21.66 -14.09 5.75
N PHE A 264 -20.33 -13.97 5.67
CA PHE A 264 -19.41 -15.07 5.39
C PHE A 264 -19.02 -15.90 6.61
N ALA A 265 -19.59 -15.61 7.79
CA ALA A 265 -19.54 -16.51 8.93
C ALA A 265 -20.46 -17.72 8.70
N LYS A 266 -20.29 -18.46 7.60
CA LYS A 266 -20.53 -19.91 7.70
C LYS A 266 -19.42 -20.41 8.61
N PRO A 267 -19.73 -20.95 9.80
CA PRO A 267 -18.70 -21.44 10.69
C PRO A 267 -17.91 -22.50 9.92
N ALA A 268 -16.63 -22.22 9.66
CA ALA A 268 -15.67 -23.29 9.50
C ALA A 268 -15.88 -24.19 10.71
N SER A 269 -16.29 -25.43 10.47
CA SER A 269 -16.68 -26.42 11.48
C SER A 269 -15.83 -26.25 12.73
N TRP A 270 -16.45 -25.82 13.83
CA TRP A 270 -15.81 -25.86 15.14
C TRP A 270 -15.30 -27.29 15.36
N PRO A 271 -14.08 -27.49 15.88
CA PRO A 271 -13.60 -28.83 16.18
C PRO A 271 -14.49 -29.43 17.27
N THR A 272 -15.48 -30.22 16.87
CA THR A 272 -16.25 -31.09 17.74
C THR A 272 -15.40 -32.29 18.10
N LYS A 273 -14.40 -32.08 18.95
CA LYS A 273 -13.81 -33.14 19.79
C LYS A 273 -13.46 -32.53 21.14
N ILE A 274 -14.34 -32.78 22.12
CA ILE A 274 -13.97 -32.94 23.53
C ILE A 274 -13.73 -34.44 23.71
#